data_AF-A0A368FNN8-F1
#
_entry.id   AF-A0A368FNN8-F1
#
_cell.length_a   1.000
_cell.length_b   1.000
_cell.length_c   1.000
_cell.angle_alpha   90.00
_cell.angle_beta   90.00
_cell.angle_gamma   90.00
#
_symmetry.space_group_name_H-M   'P 1'
#
loop_
_entity.id
_entity.type
_entity.pdbx_description
1 polymer ?
#
loop_
_entity_poly.entity_id
_entity_poly.type
_entity_poly.pdbx_seq_one_letter_code
_entity_poly.pdbx_strand_id
1 'polypeptide(L)'
;MPTASNAVSVPMEAGAVILAPKKSPAIREGKQKVSLLTNFWEISVKSKMVYRYDVAVYLGTPTNERAIDLLRGPRDDSAAITRHRLCMDALRYALEFYRILSRGAAVIHDGAAMMFSSEDLAAALKEHSGVLTLDKNDLPENIRKLIYRVDVKTVTIEIMPCRIAAASFDIADLSAQVSYLMFNT
;
A
#
# COMPACT_ATOMS: atom_id res chain seq x y z
N MET A 1 -37.77 -39.23 -19.01
CA MET A 1 -36.34 -38.85 -18.96
C MET A 1 -36.18 -37.49 -19.61
N PRO A 2 -35.82 -36.44 -18.86
CA PRO A 2 -35.32 -35.20 -19.42
C PRO A 2 -33.78 -35.23 -19.49
N THR A 3 -33.27 -34.80 -20.63
CA THR A 3 -31.87 -34.77 -21.05
C THR A 3 -31.01 -33.82 -20.21
N ALA A 4 -29.79 -34.25 -19.92
CA ALA A 4 -28.78 -33.49 -19.19
C ALA A 4 -28.43 -32.16 -19.89
N SER A 5 -28.44 -31.06 -19.15
CA SER A 5 -27.88 -29.79 -19.61
C SER A 5 -26.36 -29.89 -19.59
N ASN A 6 -25.74 -29.76 -20.76
CA ASN A 6 -24.29 -29.66 -20.89
C ASN A 6 -23.79 -28.41 -20.15
N ALA A 7 -23.09 -28.61 -19.03
CA ALA A 7 -22.31 -27.57 -18.40
C ALA A 7 -21.12 -27.25 -19.30
N VAL A 8 -21.15 -26.08 -19.94
CA VAL A 8 -19.99 -25.56 -20.68
C VAL A 8 -18.95 -25.17 -19.63
N SER A 9 -17.90 -25.99 -19.51
CA SER A 9 -16.72 -25.65 -18.70
C SER A 9 -15.90 -24.59 -19.43
N VAL A 10 -16.04 -23.34 -19.02
CA VAL A 10 -15.15 -22.26 -19.47
C VAL A 10 -13.77 -22.50 -18.86
N PRO A 11 -12.67 -22.45 -19.64
CA PRO A 11 -11.33 -22.63 -19.11
C PRO A 11 -11.04 -21.54 -18.08
N MET A 12 -10.67 -21.95 -16.87
CA MET A 12 -10.32 -21.04 -15.79
C MET A 12 -8.91 -20.50 -16.04
N GLU A 13 -8.79 -19.29 -16.59
CA GLU A 13 -7.51 -18.60 -16.66
C GLU A 13 -6.96 -18.39 -15.25
N ALA A 14 -5.68 -18.76 -15.06
CA ALA A 14 -4.98 -18.56 -13.81
C ALA A 14 -4.92 -17.06 -13.49
N GLY A 15 -5.69 -16.62 -12.48
CA GLY A 15 -5.75 -15.22 -12.04
C GLY A 15 -7.14 -14.60 -12.01
N ALA A 16 -8.19 -15.31 -12.45
CA ALA A 16 -9.56 -14.80 -12.36
C ALA A 16 -10.01 -14.63 -10.89
N VAL A 17 -10.27 -13.39 -10.48
CA VAL A 17 -10.83 -13.06 -9.17
C VAL A 17 -12.29 -13.55 -9.13
N ILE A 18 -12.57 -14.56 -8.31
CA ILE A 18 -13.94 -15.02 -8.06
C ILE A 18 -14.62 -13.99 -7.16
N LEU A 19 -15.37 -13.07 -7.76
CA LEU A 19 -16.22 -12.13 -7.03
C LEU A 19 -17.44 -12.88 -6.49
N ALA A 20 -17.69 -12.76 -5.18
CA ALA A 20 -18.92 -13.30 -4.59
C ALA A 20 -20.14 -12.63 -5.23
N PRO A 21 -21.15 -13.39 -5.68
CA PRO A 21 -22.33 -12.82 -6.32
C PRO A 21 -23.09 -11.92 -5.33
N LYS A 22 -23.44 -10.70 -5.79
CA LYS A 22 -24.21 -9.73 -5.01
C LYS A 22 -25.56 -10.35 -4.63
N LYS A 23 -25.93 -10.29 -3.34
CA LYS A 23 -27.28 -10.71 -2.91
C LYS A 23 -28.30 -9.80 -3.57
N SER A 24 -29.39 -10.39 -4.05
CA SER A 24 -30.54 -9.63 -4.52
C SER A 24 -31.02 -8.67 -3.43
N PRO A 25 -31.49 -7.46 -3.78
CA PRO A 25 -32.10 -6.55 -2.82
C PRO A 25 -33.15 -7.28 -2.01
N ALA A 26 -33.28 -6.96 -0.73
CA ALA A 26 -34.33 -7.54 0.10
C ALA A 26 -35.71 -7.05 -0.40
N ILE A 27 -36.35 -7.85 -1.25
CA ILE A 27 -37.71 -7.59 -1.72
C ILE A 27 -38.66 -7.96 -0.57
N ARG A 28 -39.39 -6.97 -0.05
CA ARG A 28 -40.52 -7.18 0.85
C ARG A 28 -41.70 -6.39 0.30
N GLU A 29 -42.83 -7.06 0.08
CA GLU A 29 -44.07 -6.41 -0.34
C GLU A 29 -44.54 -5.39 0.71
N GLY A 30 -45.17 -4.29 0.25
CA GLY A 30 -45.83 -3.31 1.13
C GLY A 30 -44.92 -2.27 1.81
N LYS A 31 -43.69 -2.01 1.33
CA LYS A 31 -42.81 -1.01 1.97
C LYS A 31 -42.97 0.42 1.44
N GLN A 32 -42.97 1.36 2.38
CA GLN A 32 -42.87 2.79 2.14
C GLN A 32 -41.45 3.17 1.71
N LYS A 33 -41.32 4.00 0.66
CA LYS A 33 -40.04 4.61 0.29
C LYS A 33 -39.67 5.68 1.31
N VAL A 34 -38.44 5.65 1.80
CA VAL A 34 -37.90 6.62 2.77
C VAL A 34 -36.58 7.15 2.23
N SER A 35 -36.39 8.46 2.27
CA SER A 35 -35.10 9.09 1.94
C SER A 35 -34.12 8.88 3.09
N LEU A 36 -32.94 8.34 2.79
CA LEU A 36 -31.88 8.14 3.76
C LEU A 36 -30.72 9.09 3.46
N LEU A 37 -30.17 9.70 4.51
CA LEU A 37 -28.83 10.27 4.46
C LEU A 37 -27.87 9.22 5.00
N THR A 38 -26.78 9.01 4.29
CA THR A 38 -25.74 8.08 4.73
C THR A 38 -24.43 8.83 4.96
N ASN A 39 -23.52 8.18 5.66
CA ASN A 39 -22.13 8.60 5.82
C ASN A 39 -21.23 8.02 4.71
N PHE A 40 -21.77 7.80 3.50
CA PHE A 40 -21.00 7.40 2.34
C PHE A 40 -20.80 8.62 1.42
N TRP A 41 -19.56 8.84 1.01
CA TRP A 41 -19.20 9.87 0.04
C TRP A 41 -18.67 9.21 -1.21
N GLU A 42 -19.19 9.62 -2.37
CA GLU A 42 -18.69 9.16 -3.65
C GLU A 42 -17.33 9.80 -3.93
N ILE A 43 -16.36 8.95 -4.30
CA ILE A 43 -15.02 9.39 -4.66
C ILE A 43 -14.88 9.23 -6.18
N SER A 44 -14.85 10.35 -6.90
CA SER A 44 -14.51 10.36 -8.32
C SER A 44 -13.00 10.50 -8.48
N VAL A 45 -12.35 9.48 -9.04
CA VAL A 45 -10.91 9.49 -9.29
C VAL A 45 -10.65 9.63 -10.78
N LYS A 46 -9.75 10.55 -11.14
CA LYS A 46 -9.26 10.66 -12.53
C LYS A 46 -8.27 9.53 -12.82
N SER A 47 -8.23 9.07 -14.06
CA SER A 47 -7.21 8.13 -14.52
C SER A 47 -5.81 8.68 -14.21
N LYS A 48 -5.02 7.84 -13.54
CA LYS A 48 -3.65 8.12 -13.14
C LYS A 48 -2.97 6.80 -12.80
N MET A 49 -1.81 6.58 -13.41
CA MET A 49 -0.95 5.46 -13.04
C MET A 49 -0.42 5.64 -11.62
N VAL A 50 -0.57 4.60 -10.81
CA VAL A 50 -0.01 4.47 -9.47
C VAL A 50 1.00 3.33 -9.52
N TYR A 51 2.17 3.55 -8.93
CA TYR A 51 3.28 2.61 -8.89
C TYR A 51 3.41 2.02 -7.50
N ARG A 52 3.76 0.74 -7.42
CA ARG A 52 3.77 -0.04 -6.19
C ARG A 52 5.14 -0.63 -5.94
N TYR A 53 5.63 -0.44 -4.73
CA TYR A 53 6.96 -0.83 -4.30
C TYR A 53 6.88 -1.69 -3.04
N ASP A 54 7.72 -2.71 -2.99
CA ASP A 54 8.02 -3.45 -1.76
C ASP A 54 9.04 -2.59 -0.98
N VAL A 55 8.80 -2.42 0.32
CA VAL A 55 9.63 -1.62 1.22
C VAL A 55 10.10 -2.45 2.40
N ALA A 56 11.37 -2.27 2.78
CA ALA A 56 11.92 -2.75 4.04
C ALA A 56 12.66 -1.62 4.74
N VAL A 57 12.55 -1.54 6.06
CA VAL A 57 13.15 -0.46 6.85
C VAL A 57 13.87 -1.04 8.04
N TYR A 58 15.14 -0.67 8.23
CA TYR A 58 16.02 -1.22 9.24
C TYR A 58 16.70 -0.14 10.07
N LEU A 59 16.87 -0.41 11.36
CA LEU A 59 17.88 0.28 12.18
C LEU A 59 19.20 -0.49 12.07
N GLY A 60 20.25 0.19 11.57
CA GLY A 60 21.50 -0.43 11.16
C GLY A 60 21.48 -0.90 9.70
N THR A 61 22.59 -1.46 9.24
CA THR A 61 22.70 -2.03 7.89
C THR A 61 22.12 -3.45 7.86
N PRO A 62 21.33 -3.85 6.84
CA PRO A 62 20.66 -5.15 6.79
C PRO A 62 21.61 -6.36 6.88
N THR A 63 22.86 -6.19 6.44
CA THR A 63 23.93 -7.21 6.53
C THR A 63 24.49 -7.38 7.94
N ASN A 64 24.15 -6.50 8.87
CA ASN A 64 24.56 -6.59 10.27
C ASN A 64 23.56 -7.46 11.03
N GLU A 65 24.04 -8.49 11.72
CA GLU A 65 23.20 -9.38 12.53
C GLU A 65 22.41 -8.65 13.63
N ARG A 66 22.82 -7.45 14.00
CA ARG A 66 22.14 -6.60 14.99
C ARG A 66 21.09 -5.66 14.38
N ALA A 67 20.90 -5.69 13.06
CA ALA A 67 19.91 -4.87 12.39
C ALA A 67 18.50 -5.19 12.90
N ILE A 68 17.72 -4.15 13.15
CA ILE A 68 16.32 -4.31 13.57
C ILE A 68 15.44 -3.97 12.38
N ASP A 69 14.65 -4.94 11.92
CA ASP A 69 13.56 -4.73 10.99
C ASP A 69 12.43 -3.95 11.69
N LEU A 70 12.15 -2.73 11.21
CA LEU A 70 11.11 -1.85 11.75
C LEU A 70 9.69 -2.25 11.30
N LEU A 71 9.56 -3.15 10.33
CA LEU A 71 8.28 -3.71 9.90
C LEU A 71 7.87 -4.93 10.73
N ARG A 72 8.79 -5.44 11.55
CA ARG A 72 8.58 -6.65 12.36
C ARG A 72 8.87 -6.41 13.84
N GLY A 73 8.37 -7.31 14.67
CA GLY A 73 8.69 -7.38 16.10
C GLY A 73 7.45 -7.40 17.00
N PRO A 74 7.61 -7.09 18.29
CA PRO A 74 6.55 -7.23 19.28
C PRO A 74 5.29 -6.46 18.89
N ARG A 75 4.13 -7.06 19.20
CA ARG A 75 2.80 -6.50 18.94
C ARG A 75 2.24 -5.71 20.13
N ASP A 76 3.06 -5.39 21.13
CA ASP A 76 2.65 -4.44 22.17
C ASP A 76 2.26 -3.11 21.52
N ASP A 77 1.07 -2.60 21.86
CA ASP A 77 0.44 -1.48 21.15
C ASP A 77 1.33 -0.23 21.18
N SER A 78 1.95 0.07 22.33
CA SER A 78 2.79 1.25 22.49
C SER A 78 4.07 1.18 21.65
N ALA A 79 4.72 0.01 21.65
CA ALA A 79 5.92 -0.26 20.88
C ALA A 79 5.62 -0.31 19.38
N ALA A 80 4.48 -0.89 18.99
CA ALA A 80 4.04 -0.99 17.61
C ALA A 80 3.75 0.39 17.02
N ILE A 81 3.03 1.26 17.74
CA ILE A 81 2.76 2.64 17.30
C ILE A 81 4.06 3.43 17.12
N THR A 82 4.98 3.34 18.09
CA THR A 82 6.26 4.07 18.03
C THR A 82 7.12 3.60 16.87
N ARG A 83 7.21 2.28 16.66
CA ARG A 83 7.97 1.68 15.57
C ARG A 83 7.38 2.04 14.20
N HIS A 84 6.06 1.97 14.07
CA HIS A 84 5.36 2.35 12.84
C HIS A 84 5.57 3.83 12.53
N ARG A 85 5.47 4.71 13.52
CA ARG A 85 5.77 6.14 13.35
C ARG A 85 7.21 6.36 12.88
N LEU A 86 8.18 5.71 13.52
CA LEU A 86 9.59 5.79 13.12
C LEU A 86 9.79 5.32 11.67
N CYS A 87 9.17 4.21 11.29
CA CYS A 87 9.22 3.70 9.92
C CYS A 87 8.68 4.73 8.91
N MET A 88 7.48 5.25 9.15
CA MET A 88 6.83 6.22 8.25
C MET A 88 7.62 7.53 8.14
N ASP A 89 8.05 8.09 9.27
CA ASP A 89 8.77 9.35 9.32
C ASP A 89 10.16 9.22 8.66
N ALA A 90 10.88 8.11 8.92
CA ALA A 90 12.19 7.86 8.33
C ALA A 90 12.12 7.61 6.81
N LEU A 91 11.15 6.83 6.34
CA LEU A 91 10.92 6.62 4.90
C LEU A 91 10.64 7.94 4.20
N ARG A 92 9.72 8.75 4.75
CA ARG A 92 9.39 10.06 4.19
C ARG A 92 10.62 10.96 4.13
N TYR A 93 11.37 11.04 5.23
CA TYR A 93 12.57 11.86 5.29
C TYR A 93 13.64 11.39 4.31
N ALA A 94 13.83 10.08 4.13
CA ALA A 94 14.78 9.56 3.15
C ALA A 94 14.41 9.97 1.71
N LEU A 95 13.14 9.84 1.33
CA LEU A 95 12.68 10.23 0.01
C LEU A 95 12.92 11.73 -0.25
N GLU A 96 12.74 12.58 0.75
CA GLU A 96 13.02 14.02 0.69
C GLU A 96 14.53 14.31 0.65
N PHE A 97 15.32 13.69 1.53
CA PHE A 97 16.78 13.87 1.65
C PHE A 97 17.50 13.50 0.36
N TYR A 98 17.14 12.36 -0.23
CA TYR A 98 17.69 11.88 -1.50
C TYR A 98 17.04 12.50 -2.73
N ARG A 99 16.03 13.37 -2.55
CA ARG A 99 15.29 14.02 -3.65
C ARG A 99 14.70 13.01 -4.65
N ILE A 100 14.21 11.88 -4.13
CA ILE A 100 13.60 10.81 -4.94
C ILE A 100 12.31 11.28 -5.59
N LEU A 101 11.57 12.16 -4.90
CA LEU A 101 10.26 12.61 -5.34
C LEU A 101 10.29 14.00 -6.00
N SER A 102 9.53 14.11 -7.09
CA SER A 102 9.24 15.41 -7.71
C SER A 102 8.36 16.27 -6.81
N ARG A 103 8.44 17.60 -6.96
CA ARG A 103 7.55 18.52 -6.23
C ARG A 103 6.08 18.24 -6.59
N GLY A 104 5.27 17.93 -5.57
CA GLY A 104 3.85 17.62 -5.75
C GLY A 104 3.54 16.15 -6.03
N ALA A 105 4.55 15.28 -6.07
CA ALA A 105 4.34 13.85 -6.05
C ALA A 105 3.74 13.40 -4.71
N ALA A 106 2.90 12.38 -4.76
CA ALA A 106 2.32 11.75 -3.58
C ALA A 106 2.92 10.36 -3.37
N VAL A 107 3.25 10.06 -2.13
CA VAL A 107 3.67 8.73 -1.67
C VAL A 107 2.87 8.35 -0.44
N ILE A 108 2.40 7.10 -0.43
CA ILE A 108 1.68 6.50 0.70
C ILE A 108 2.36 5.19 1.02
N HIS A 109 2.70 4.99 2.29
CA HIS A 109 3.17 3.71 2.80
C HIS A 109 2.08 3.12 3.69
N ASP A 110 1.83 1.81 3.56
CA ASP A 110 0.70 1.15 4.22
C ASP A 110 0.96 0.83 5.70
N GLY A 111 2.19 1.07 6.16
CA GLY A 111 2.62 0.73 7.52
C GLY A 111 3.23 -0.64 7.69
N ALA A 112 3.27 -1.41 6.61
CA ALA A 112 3.82 -2.73 6.52
C ALA A 112 4.91 -2.71 5.43
N ALA A 113 4.85 -3.63 4.47
CA ALA A 113 5.91 -3.81 3.48
C ALA A 113 5.63 -3.13 2.13
N MET A 114 4.62 -2.25 2.05
CA MET A 114 4.17 -1.71 0.76
C MET A 114 4.15 -0.19 0.75
N MET A 115 4.57 0.35 -0.40
CA MET A 115 4.46 1.77 -0.71
C MET A 115 3.85 1.98 -2.08
N PHE A 116 3.07 3.03 -2.22
CA PHE A 116 2.46 3.50 -3.44
C PHE A 116 2.99 4.88 -3.77
N SER A 117 3.34 5.11 -5.03
CA SER A 117 3.80 6.39 -5.54
C SER A 117 2.92 6.84 -6.71
N SER A 118 2.73 8.14 -6.82
CA SER A 118 2.02 8.76 -7.93
C SER A 118 2.88 8.97 -9.19
N GLU A 119 4.16 8.60 -9.12
CA GLU A 119 5.15 8.65 -10.21
C GLU A 119 6.07 7.42 -10.17
N ASP A 120 6.71 7.11 -11.29
CA ASP A 120 7.67 6.00 -11.38
C ASP A 120 9.02 6.41 -10.78
N LEU A 121 9.40 5.75 -9.70
CA LEU A 121 10.64 5.96 -8.96
C LEU A 121 11.80 5.11 -9.46
N ALA A 122 11.61 4.23 -10.45
CA ALA A 122 12.62 3.24 -10.84
C ALA A 122 13.97 3.87 -11.24
N ALA A 123 13.94 4.98 -11.99
CA ALA A 123 15.14 5.70 -12.39
C ALA A 123 15.86 6.33 -11.20
N ALA A 124 15.14 7.09 -10.36
CA ALA A 124 15.69 7.75 -9.18
C ALA A 124 16.26 6.74 -8.16
N LEU A 125 15.57 5.62 -7.95
CA LEU A 125 16.02 4.56 -7.04
C LEU A 125 17.23 3.80 -7.60
N LYS A 126 17.37 3.67 -8.92
CA LYS A 126 18.49 2.97 -9.55
C LYS A 126 19.83 3.62 -9.23
N GLU A 127 19.88 4.95 -9.10
CA GLU A 127 21.09 5.69 -8.68
C GLU A 127 21.58 5.26 -7.29
N HIS A 128 20.66 4.77 -6.45
CA HIS A 128 20.92 4.29 -5.09
C HIS A 128 20.82 2.76 -4.97
N SER A 129 20.75 2.03 -6.09
CA SER A 129 20.50 0.57 -6.09
C SER A 129 19.27 0.13 -5.29
N GLY A 130 18.28 1.02 -5.14
CA GLY A 130 17.09 0.79 -4.31
C GLY A 130 17.35 0.86 -2.79
N VAL A 131 18.53 1.29 -2.33
CA VAL A 131 18.89 1.33 -0.91
C VAL A 131 19.26 2.75 -0.48
N LEU A 132 18.47 3.33 0.43
CA LEU A 132 18.68 4.66 1.00
C LEU A 132 19.22 4.50 2.44
N THR A 133 20.34 5.14 2.78
CA THR A 133 20.96 4.99 4.11
C THR A 133 21.20 6.35 4.75
N LEU A 134 20.48 6.61 5.84
CA LEU A 134 20.58 7.84 6.62
C LEU A 134 21.47 7.61 7.84
N ASP A 135 22.38 8.54 8.12
CA ASP A 135 23.03 8.59 9.43
C ASP A 135 22.02 9.09 10.48
N LYS A 136 22.05 8.54 11.69
CA LYS A 136 21.18 8.93 12.80
C LYS A 136 21.33 10.41 13.15
N ASN A 137 22.51 11.00 12.93
CA ASN A 137 22.77 12.40 13.21
C ASN A 137 22.18 13.35 12.16
N ASP A 138 21.95 12.85 10.94
CA ASP A 138 21.29 13.61 9.87
C ASP A 138 19.77 13.58 10.00
N LEU A 139 19.23 12.79 10.94
CA LEU A 139 17.79 12.72 11.18
C LEU A 139 17.29 13.95 11.96
N PRO A 140 16.13 14.49 11.59
CA PRO A 140 15.39 15.46 12.40
C PRO A 140 15.16 14.95 13.82
N GLU A 141 15.19 15.85 14.79
CA GLU A 141 15.07 15.51 16.23
C GLU A 141 13.81 14.70 16.55
N ASN A 142 12.70 15.02 15.89
CA ASN A 142 11.43 14.31 16.06
C ASN A 142 11.49 12.83 15.64
N ILE A 143 12.37 12.47 14.71
CA ILE A 143 12.62 11.10 14.28
C ILE A 143 13.70 10.46 15.16
N ARG A 144 14.80 11.20 15.41
CA ARG A 144 15.94 10.75 16.20
C ARG A 144 15.53 10.28 17.60
N LYS A 145 14.62 10.99 18.26
CA LYS A 145 14.10 10.63 19.59
C LYS A 145 13.30 9.32 19.63
N LEU A 146 12.81 8.83 18.49
CA LEU A 146 12.13 7.53 18.39
C LEU A 146 13.13 6.36 18.37
N ILE A 147 14.42 6.65 18.17
CA ILE A 147 15.52 5.67 18.16
C ILE A 147 16.17 5.64 19.56
N TYR A 148 15.58 4.86 20.47
CA TYR A 148 16.07 4.72 21.85
C TYR A 148 17.41 3.99 21.96
N ARG A 149 17.80 3.21 20.95
CA ARG A 149 19.08 2.48 20.96
C ARG A 149 20.25 3.42 20.69
N VAL A 150 21.25 3.35 21.57
CA VAL A 150 22.48 4.14 21.50
C VAL A 150 23.49 3.58 20.49
N ASP A 151 23.42 2.29 20.20
CA ASP A 151 24.35 1.59 19.31
C ASP A 151 23.93 1.63 17.83
N VAL A 152 22.74 2.14 17.54
CA VAL A 152 22.26 2.37 16.17
C VAL A 152 22.88 3.67 15.64
N LYS A 153 23.61 3.55 14.54
CA LYS A 153 24.22 4.69 13.83
C LYS A 153 23.49 5.08 12.56
N THR A 154 22.77 4.14 11.93
CA THR A 154 22.14 4.35 10.64
C THR A 154 20.70 3.86 10.61
N VAL A 155 19.92 4.39 9.67
CA VAL A 155 18.63 3.85 9.26
C VAL A 155 18.74 3.51 7.77
N THR A 156 18.47 2.26 7.41
CA THR A 156 18.55 1.79 6.02
C THR A 156 17.14 1.45 5.52
N ILE A 157 16.79 1.95 4.34
CA ILE A 157 15.50 1.76 3.70
C ILE A 157 15.74 1.15 2.33
N GLU A 158 15.13 0.00 2.09
CA GLU A 158 15.16 -0.68 0.80
C GLU A 158 13.81 -0.47 0.11
N ILE A 159 13.83 -0.04 -1.15
CA ILE A 159 12.65 0.23 -1.97
C ILE A 159 12.86 -0.46 -3.32
N MET A 160 11.98 -1.40 -3.64
CA MET A 160 12.06 -2.17 -4.89
C MET A 160 10.72 -2.21 -5.59
N PRO A 161 10.66 -2.24 -6.94
CA PRO A 161 9.41 -2.50 -7.65
C PRO A 161 8.77 -3.79 -7.14
N CYS A 162 7.45 -3.78 -6.93
CA CYS A 162 6.74 -4.93 -6.37
C CYS A 162 6.94 -6.17 -7.22
N ARG A 163 7.37 -7.28 -6.61
CA ARG A 163 7.73 -8.52 -7.33
C ARG A 163 6.60 -9.53 -7.46
N ILE A 164 5.67 -9.53 -6.50
CA ILE A 164 4.69 -10.62 -6.33
C ILE A 164 3.39 -10.36 -7.08
N ALA A 165 3.07 -9.09 -7.36
CA ALA A 165 1.93 -8.73 -8.18
C ALA A 165 2.24 -7.45 -8.98
N ALA A 166 1.28 -6.92 -9.72
CA ALA A 166 1.48 -5.75 -10.60
C ALA A 166 2.24 -4.59 -9.90
N ALA A 167 3.34 -4.16 -10.52
CA ALA A 167 4.16 -3.04 -10.04
C ALA A 167 3.54 -1.67 -10.30
N SER A 168 2.44 -1.62 -11.06
CA SER A 168 1.65 -0.41 -11.29
C SER A 168 0.22 -0.75 -11.73
N PHE A 169 -0.71 0.19 -11.55
CA PHE A 169 -2.09 0.08 -12.02
C PHE A 169 -2.67 1.48 -12.29
N ASP A 170 -3.69 1.59 -13.15
CA ASP A 170 -4.46 2.83 -13.28
C ASP A 170 -5.50 2.89 -12.16
N ILE A 171 -5.54 3.99 -11.42
CA ILE A 171 -6.52 4.17 -10.36
C ILE A 171 -7.97 4.20 -10.87
N ALA A 172 -8.19 4.52 -12.14
CA ALA A 172 -9.52 4.44 -12.75
C ALA A 172 -10.04 3.00 -12.84
N ASP A 173 -9.16 1.99 -12.93
CA ASP A 173 -9.56 0.58 -13.00
C ASP A 173 -10.16 0.08 -11.68
N LEU A 174 -9.80 0.69 -10.55
CA LEU A 174 -10.45 0.44 -9.25
C LEU A 174 -11.91 0.91 -9.27
N SER A 175 -12.20 2.02 -9.94
CA SER A 175 -13.57 2.51 -10.06
C SER A 175 -14.43 1.61 -10.94
N ALA A 176 -13.86 0.99 -11.98
CA ALA A 176 -14.57 0.04 -12.83
C ALA A 176 -14.99 -1.24 -12.08
N GLN A 177 -14.20 -1.67 -11.08
CA GLN A 177 -14.57 -2.75 -10.17
C GLN A 177 -15.76 -2.38 -9.28
N VAL A 178 -15.92 -1.09 -8.95
CA VAL A 178 -17.05 -0.57 -8.17
C VAL A 178 -18.28 -0.30 -9.04
N SER A 179 -18.10 0.13 -10.29
CA SER A 179 -19.19 0.54 -11.19
C SER A 179 -20.06 -0.62 -11.69
N TYR A 180 -19.50 -1.84 -11.84
CA TYR A 180 -20.31 -3.03 -12.09
C TYR A 180 -21.23 -3.42 -10.91
N LEU A 181 -21.06 -2.79 -9.74
CA LEU A 181 -21.88 -3.02 -8.54
C LEU A 181 -22.97 -1.96 -8.30
N MET A 182 -22.97 -0.83 -9.03
CA MET A 182 -23.82 0.33 -8.71
C MET A 182 -24.87 0.69 -9.78
N PHE A 183 -24.73 0.26 -11.04
CA PHE A 183 -25.71 0.63 -12.09
C PHE A 183 -26.18 -0.58 -12.88
N ASN A 184 -27.20 -1.25 -12.35
CA ASN A 184 -28.25 -1.89 -13.13
C ASN A 184 -29.49 -1.93 -12.22
N THR A 185 -30.20 -0.80 -12.20
CA THR A 185 -31.58 -0.66 -11.73
C THR A 185 -32.46 -0.36 -12.92
#